data_AF-A0A932M7E6-F1
#
_entry.id   AF-A0A932M7E6-F1
#
_cell.length_a   1.000
_cell.length_b   1.000
_cell.length_c   1.000
_cell.angle_alpha   90.00
_cell.angle_beta   90.00
_cell.angle_gamma   90.00
#
_symmetry.space_group_name_H-M   'P 1'
#
loop_
_entity.id
_entity.type
_entity.pdbx_description
1 polymer ?
#
loop_
_entity_poly.entity_id
_entity_poly.type
_entity_poly.pdbx_seq_one_letter_code
_entity_poly.pdbx_strand_id
1 'polypeptide(L)'
;MLPVYTFLDYSTVNQYKLGGSAIAMSNFDFVPKPIDAVGIRLGEGTTVRISNAIIQRTTALRAYSSYASAGNWMEKLSAAYIVALATRSADSWLMQDIQNHNPEEPRISCPKCREATIGLHVIRGRLFPRLKQLRKHANNLIHHLDKPENRGVDELNIQGVFEYCYHLFQENADALFQHIPSATFPLTLCNSCKAVRAL
;
A
#
# COMPACT_ATOMS: atom_id res chain seq x y z
N MET A 1 21.64 -11.17 24.62
CA MET A 1 20.83 -12.27 24.06
C MET A 1 19.88 -11.68 23.04
N LEU A 2 20.12 -11.95 21.76
CA LEU A 2 19.18 -11.63 20.67
C LEU A 2 18.22 -12.81 20.50
N PRO A 3 16.92 -12.60 20.23
CA PRO A 3 16.02 -13.72 19.98
C PRO A 3 16.29 -14.30 18.58
N VAL A 4 16.47 -15.62 18.55
CA VAL A 4 16.51 -16.45 17.34
C VAL A 4 15.08 -16.61 16.85
N TYR A 5 14.77 -16.12 15.65
CA TYR A 5 13.52 -16.44 14.97
C TYR A 5 13.70 -17.77 14.24
N THR A 6 13.02 -18.81 14.71
CA THR A 6 12.90 -20.10 14.07
C THR A 6 12.07 -19.96 12.79
N PHE A 7 12.66 -20.33 11.65
CA PHE A 7 11.96 -20.48 10.38
C PHE A 7 11.05 -21.70 10.46
N LEU A 8 9.76 -21.51 10.17
CA LEU A 8 8.82 -22.62 9.97
C LEU A 8 9.11 -23.29 8.63
N ASP A 9 9.45 -24.57 8.70
CA ASP A 9 9.63 -25.49 7.58
C ASP A 9 8.26 -25.82 6.95
N TYR A 10 8.04 -25.41 5.70
CA TYR A 10 6.80 -25.60 4.95
C TYR A 10 6.83 -26.86 4.06
N SER A 11 7.47 -27.93 4.52
CA SER A 11 7.59 -29.19 3.76
C SER A 11 6.36 -30.11 3.78
N THR A 12 5.20 -29.67 4.27
CA THR A 12 3.97 -30.50 4.25
C THR A 12 2.71 -29.70 3.89
N VAL A 13 2.49 -29.43 2.60
CA VAL A 13 1.13 -29.22 2.08
C VAL A 13 0.89 -30.05 0.83
N ASN A 14 0.04 -31.06 1.06
CA ASN A 14 -0.49 -32.10 0.21
C ASN A 14 -0.66 -31.83 -1.30
N GLN A 15 -0.30 -32.89 -2.02
CA GLN A 15 -0.78 -33.31 -3.32
C GLN A 15 -2.30 -33.12 -3.48
N TYR A 16 -2.73 -32.16 -4.29
CA TYR A 16 -4.05 -32.18 -4.92
C TYR A 16 -3.89 -32.29 -6.43
N LYS A 17 -4.34 -33.42 -6.97
CA LYS A 17 -4.43 -33.70 -8.41
C LYS A 17 -5.30 -32.62 -9.07
N LEU A 18 -4.72 -31.84 -9.96
CA LEU A 18 -5.45 -30.96 -10.87
C LEU A 18 -5.97 -31.79 -12.05
N GLY A 19 -7.28 -32.02 -12.08
CA GLY A 19 -8.00 -32.32 -13.31
C GLY A 19 -7.94 -31.10 -14.22
N GLY A 20 -7.59 -31.34 -15.48
CA GLY A 20 -7.33 -30.29 -16.45
C GLY A 20 -8.52 -29.39 -16.73
N SER A 21 -8.24 -28.10 -16.85
CA SER A 21 -8.91 -27.23 -17.81
C SER A 21 -7.93 -26.15 -18.23
N ALA A 22 -7.96 -25.80 -19.50
CA ALA A 22 -7.05 -24.93 -20.22
C ALA A 22 -6.56 -23.73 -19.39
N ILE A 23 -5.24 -23.59 -19.30
CA ILE A 23 -4.57 -22.44 -18.69
C ILE A 23 -4.86 -21.24 -19.60
N ALA A 24 -5.90 -20.49 -19.25
CA ALA A 24 -6.13 -19.14 -19.74
C ALA A 24 -4.88 -18.30 -19.43
N MET A 25 -4.42 -17.52 -20.41
CA MET A 25 -3.26 -16.63 -20.28
C MET A 25 -3.30 -15.90 -18.94
N SER A 26 -2.31 -16.16 -18.09
CA SER A 26 -2.44 -15.94 -16.67
C SER A 26 -2.12 -14.48 -16.34
N ASN A 27 -2.89 -13.86 -15.44
CA ASN A 27 -2.58 -12.51 -14.89
C ASN A 27 -1.19 -12.45 -14.19
N PHE A 28 -0.42 -13.55 -14.18
CA PHE A 28 0.93 -13.70 -13.65
C PHE A 28 2.04 -13.72 -14.71
N ASP A 29 1.70 -13.51 -15.99
CA ASP A 29 2.65 -13.46 -17.11
C ASP A 29 3.37 -12.11 -17.19
N PHE A 30 2.90 -11.11 -16.43
CA PHE A 30 3.56 -9.82 -16.28
C PHE A 30 4.90 -9.97 -15.57
N VAL A 31 5.92 -9.33 -16.14
CA VAL A 31 7.23 -9.16 -15.49
C VAL A 31 7.21 -7.80 -14.79
N PRO A 32 7.31 -7.77 -13.45
CA PRO A 32 7.38 -6.52 -12.71
C PRO A 32 8.49 -5.59 -13.24
N LYS A 33 8.30 -4.27 -13.09
CA LYS A 33 9.34 -3.27 -13.43
C LYS A 33 10.29 -3.06 -12.25
N PRO A 34 11.61 -3.14 -12.44
CA PRO A 34 12.56 -2.98 -11.34
C PRO A 34 12.31 -1.67 -10.59
N ILE A 35 12.27 -1.75 -9.27
CA ILE A 35 12.30 -0.57 -8.42
C ILE A 35 13.78 -0.30 -8.16
N ASP A 36 14.31 0.79 -8.73
CA ASP A 36 15.70 1.16 -8.52
C ASP A 36 15.97 1.43 -7.03
N ALA A 37 17.15 1.02 -6.57
CA ALA A 37 17.60 1.31 -5.23
C ALA A 37 17.97 2.81 -5.10
N VAL A 38 16.98 3.69 -4.94
CA VAL A 38 17.21 5.04 -4.43
C VAL A 38 17.80 4.95 -3.02
N GLY A 39 19.00 5.50 -2.82
CA GLY A 39 19.65 5.60 -1.51
C GLY A 39 19.00 6.69 -0.67
N ILE A 40 18.60 6.36 0.55
CA ILE A 40 17.92 7.29 1.46
C ILE A 40 18.96 7.85 2.44
N ARG A 41 19.12 9.18 2.48
CA ARG A 41 19.95 9.84 3.51
C ARG A 41 19.14 10.01 4.80
N LEU A 42 19.72 9.59 5.91
CA LEU A 42 19.15 9.77 7.25
C LEU A 42 19.48 11.20 7.74
N GLY A 43 18.45 11.94 8.15
CA GLY A 43 18.56 13.18 8.94
C GLY A 43 17.83 13.03 10.28
N GLU A 44 18.08 13.93 11.23
CA GLU A 44 17.58 13.80 12.61
C GLU A 44 16.09 14.17 12.79
N GLY A 45 15.42 13.53 13.77
CA GLY A 45 14.07 13.86 14.24
C GLY A 45 12.90 13.03 13.66
N THR A 46 13.12 12.32 12.55
CA THR A 46 12.09 11.60 11.76
C THR A 46 12.35 10.07 11.67
N THR A 47 13.28 9.59 12.50
CA THR A 47 14.00 8.32 12.35
C THR A 47 13.11 7.07 12.37
N VAL A 48 12.07 7.04 13.22
CA VAL A 48 11.16 5.87 13.31
C VAL A 48 10.30 5.73 12.06
N ARG A 49 9.81 6.85 11.50
CA ARG A 49 8.96 6.87 10.30
C ARG A 49 9.76 6.48 9.06
N ILE A 50 10.96 7.05 8.91
CA ILE A 50 11.89 6.70 7.83
C ILE A 50 12.28 5.22 7.93
N SER A 51 12.57 4.72 9.12
CA SER A 51 12.90 3.30 9.34
C SER A 51 11.76 2.38 8.92
N ASN A 52 10.51 2.69 9.30
CA ASN A 52 9.35 1.90 8.88
C ASN A 52 9.16 1.92 7.37
N ALA A 53 9.27 3.08 6.72
CA ALA A 53 9.15 3.17 5.27
C ALA A 53 10.28 2.41 4.54
N ILE A 54 11.52 2.42 5.05
CA ILE A 54 12.64 1.62 4.56
C ILE A 54 12.35 0.12 4.70
N ILE A 55 11.84 -0.33 5.86
CA ILE A 55 11.47 -1.73 6.10
C ILE A 55 10.40 -2.18 5.11
N GLN A 56 9.34 -1.38 4.93
CA GLN A 56 8.27 -1.71 3.98
C GLN A 56 8.79 -1.76 2.55
N ARG A 57 9.65 -0.82 2.14
CA ARG A 57 10.28 -0.83 0.83
C ARG A 57 11.14 -2.07 0.62
N THR A 58 11.99 -2.39 1.59
CA THR A 58 12.88 -3.57 1.51
C THR A 58 12.08 -4.87 1.45
N THR A 59 10.99 -4.93 2.21
CA THR A 59 10.05 -6.07 2.18
C THR A 59 9.40 -6.20 0.81
N ALA A 60 8.92 -5.10 0.24
CA ALA A 60 8.34 -5.09 -1.10
C ALA A 60 9.35 -5.47 -2.18
N LEU A 61 10.60 -4.97 -2.09
CA LEU A 61 11.69 -5.34 -3.00
C LEU A 61 12.04 -6.82 -2.95
N ARG A 62 12.11 -7.41 -1.75
CA ARG A 62 12.39 -8.84 -1.59
C ARG A 62 11.25 -9.70 -2.16
N ALA A 63 10.00 -9.34 -1.86
CA ALA A 63 8.84 -10.02 -2.39
C ALA A 63 8.75 -9.89 -3.92
N TYR A 64 9.06 -8.70 -4.44
CA TYR A 64 9.19 -8.44 -5.88
C TYR A 64 10.22 -9.37 -6.54
N SER A 65 11.43 -9.48 -5.98
CA SER A 65 12.46 -10.37 -6.54
C SER A 65 12.01 -11.82 -6.49
N SER A 66 11.35 -12.23 -5.41
CA SER A 66 10.75 -13.56 -5.28
C SER A 66 9.66 -13.81 -6.32
N TYR A 67 8.86 -12.81 -6.68
CA TYR A 67 7.83 -12.94 -7.71
C TYR A 67 8.45 -13.23 -9.09
N ALA A 68 9.53 -12.53 -9.43
CA ALA A 68 10.21 -12.67 -10.71
C ALA A 68 10.90 -14.03 -10.86
N SER A 69 11.40 -14.62 -9.78
CA SER A 69 12.07 -15.93 -9.79
C SER A 69 11.16 -17.11 -9.41
N ALA A 70 9.91 -16.88 -9.01
CA ALA A 70 8.98 -17.93 -8.60
C ALA A 70 8.53 -18.79 -9.78
N GLY A 71 8.61 -20.11 -9.59
CA GLY A 71 8.22 -21.11 -10.59
C GLY A 71 6.74 -21.49 -10.56
N ASN A 72 6.07 -21.30 -9.42
CA ASN A 72 4.65 -21.62 -9.26
C ASN A 72 3.78 -20.39 -8.95
N TRP A 73 2.48 -20.50 -9.24
CA TRP A 73 1.53 -19.41 -9.12
C TRP A 73 1.23 -19.02 -7.66
N MET A 74 1.32 -19.97 -6.72
CA MET A 74 1.07 -19.72 -5.28
C MET A 74 2.15 -18.83 -4.67
N GLU A 75 3.42 -19.08 -5.01
CA GLU A 75 4.55 -18.24 -4.61
C GLU A 75 4.42 -16.83 -5.18
N LYS A 76 4.06 -16.72 -6.47
CA LYS A 76 3.78 -15.43 -7.11
C LYS A 76 2.64 -14.67 -6.43
N LEU A 77 1.55 -15.36 -6.10
CA LEU A 77 0.40 -14.75 -5.41
C LEU A 77 0.76 -14.31 -3.99
N SER A 78 1.49 -15.13 -3.25
CA SER A 78 2.01 -14.80 -1.91
C SER A 78 2.94 -13.58 -1.94
N ALA A 79 3.86 -13.54 -2.92
CA ALA A 79 4.74 -12.39 -3.13
C ALA A 79 3.95 -11.11 -3.45
N ALA A 80 2.96 -11.18 -4.35
CA ALA A 80 2.08 -10.05 -4.66
C ALA A 80 1.30 -9.56 -3.43
N TYR A 81 0.84 -10.48 -2.58
CA TYR A 81 0.16 -10.15 -1.33
C TYR A 81 1.06 -9.40 -0.35
N ILE A 82 2.30 -9.86 -0.17
CA ILE A 82 3.29 -9.18 0.69
C ILE A 82 3.59 -7.76 0.15
N VAL A 83 3.75 -7.61 -1.17
CA VAL A 83 3.92 -6.29 -1.79
C VAL A 83 2.70 -5.39 -1.50
N ALA A 84 1.48 -5.89 -1.71
CA ALA A 84 0.26 -5.15 -1.45
C ALA A 84 0.18 -4.65 0.01
N LEU A 85 0.47 -5.52 0.98
CA LEU A 85 0.47 -5.16 2.40
C LEU A 85 1.52 -4.11 2.73
N ALA A 86 2.76 -4.31 2.26
CA ALA A 86 3.87 -3.42 2.54
C ALA A 86 3.64 -2.02 1.96
N THR A 87 3.23 -1.95 0.70
CA THR A 87 2.90 -0.69 0.02
C THR A 87 1.71 0.00 0.69
N ARG A 88 0.64 -0.74 1.02
CA ARG A 88 -0.55 -0.17 1.70
C ARG A 88 -0.21 0.43 3.06
N SER A 89 0.66 -0.24 3.82
CA SER A 89 1.18 0.24 5.10
C SER A 89 1.95 1.54 4.92
N ALA A 90 2.95 1.57 4.03
CA ALA A 90 3.76 2.76 3.77
C ALA A 90 2.96 3.97 3.25
N ASP A 91 1.98 3.75 2.34
CA ASP A 91 1.06 4.81 1.90
C ASP A 91 0.26 5.38 3.08
N SER A 92 -0.24 4.51 3.96
CA SER A 92 -1.04 4.98 5.11
C SER A 92 -0.20 5.81 6.07
N TRP A 93 1.07 5.44 6.26
CA TRP A 93 2.04 6.26 7.00
C TRP A 93 2.30 7.61 6.34
N LEU A 94 2.53 7.64 5.02
CA LEU A 94 2.70 8.89 4.27
C LEU A 94 1.50 9.83 4.46
N MET A 95 0.28 9.33 4.28
CA MET A 95 -0.90 10.19 4.44
C MET A 95 -1.04 10.71 5.87
N GLN A 96 -0.75 9.89 6.89
CA GLN A 96 -0.77 10.34 8.29
C GLN A 96 0.31 11.40 8.55
N ASP A 97 1.48 11.23 7.95
CA ASP A 97 2.58 12.18 8.09
C ASP A 97 2.20 13.54 7.49
N ILE A 98 1.63 13.54 6.29
CA ILE A 98 1.11 14.75 5.65
C ILE A 98 -0.01 15.38 6.49
N GLN A 99 -0.93 14.57 7.02
CA GLN A 99 -2.00 15.04 7.90
C GLN A 99 -1.44 15.75 9.14
N ASN A 100 -0.36 15.23 9.72
CA ASN A 100 0.28 15.81 10.91
C ASN A 100 1.07 17.08 10.60
N HIS A 101 1.61 17.21 9.40
CA HIS A 101 2.40 18.39 8.97
C HIS A 101 1.55 19.51 8.36
N ASN A 102 0.28 19.26 8.02
CA ASN A 102 -0.65 20.30 7.59
C ASN A 102 -1.55 20.69 8.76
N PRO A 103 -1.17 21.70 9.58
CA PRO A 103 -1.95 22.08 10.74
C PRO A 103 -3.35 22.52 10.32
N GLU A 104 -4.36 21.90 10.95
CA GLU A 104 -5.76 22.29 10.83
C GLU A 104 -5.97 23.62 11.58
N GLU A 105 -5.64 24.75 10.98
CA GLU A 105 -5.92 26.06 11.58
C GLU A 105 -7.07 26.79 10.87
N PRO A 106 -8.18 27.11 11.60
CA PRO A 106 -8.51 26.70 12.97
C PRO A 106 -8.86 25.20 13.08
N ARG A 107 -8.61 24.59 14.25
CA ARG A 107 -8.86 23.16 14.49
C ARG A 107 -10.31 22.80 14.22
N ILE A 108 -10.53 21.78 13.40
CA ILE A 108 -11.87 21.31 13.04
C ILE A 108 -12.42 20.47 14.20
N SER A 109 -13.29 21.06 15.02
CA SER A 109 -13.84 20.39 16.22
C SER A 109 -14.69 19.16 15.93
N CYS A 110 -15.41 19.14 14.79
CA CYS A 110 -16.25 18.01 14.41
C CYS A 110 -15.41 16.90 13.75
N PRO A 111 -15.37 15.67 14.30
CA PRO A 111 -14.61 14.56 13.72
C PRO A 111 -15.03 14.19 12.30
N LYS A 112 -16.33 14.30 11.98
CA LYS A 112 -16.85 14.03 10.63
C LYS A 112 -16.39 15.09 9.63
N CYS A 113 -16.39 16.37 10.03
CA CYS A 113 -15.86 17.45 9.19
C CYS A 113 -14.34 17.29 9.02
N ARG A 114 -13.63 16.89 10.07
CA ARG A 114 -12.19 16.63 10.03
C ARG A 114 -11.86 15.53 9.02
N GLU A 115 -12.49 14.37 9.15
CA GLU A 115 -12.29 13.26 8.20
C GLU A 115 -12.68 13.63 6.77
N ALA A 116 -13.75 14.40 6.57
CA ALA A 116 -14.15 14.87 5.24
C ALA A 116 -13.23 15.94 4.65
N THR A 117 -12.47 16.67 5.48
CA THR A 117 -11.60 17.77 5.05
C THR A 117 -10.18 17.30 4.80
N ILE A 118 -9.62 16.54 5.75
CA ILE A 118 -8.22 16.13 5.78
C ILE A 118 -8.04 14.64 6.10
N GLY A 119 -9.09 13.81 5.96
CA GLY A 119 -8.96 12.37 6.13
C GLY A 119 -7.92 11.79 5.17
N LEU A 120 -7.32 10.64 5.53
CA LEU A 120 -6.24 10.04 4.72
C LEU A 120 -6.68 9.79 3.28
N HIS A 121 -7.96 9.47 3.08
CA HIS A 121 -8.57 9.26 1.76
C HIS A 121 -8.69 10.55 0.94
N VAL A 122 -8.89 11.70 1.61
CA VAL A 122 -8.93 13.03 0.99
C VAL A 122 -7.53 13.47 0.60
N ILE A 123 -6.57 13.38 1.54
CA ILE A 123 -5.16 13.69 1.30
C ILE A 123 -4.64 12.91 0.11
N ARG A 124 -4.82 11.58 0.13
CA ARG A 124 -4.41 10.71 -0.99
C ARG A 124 -5.08 11.12 -2.30
N GLY A 125 -6.37 11.39 -2.28
CA GLY A 125 -7.11 11.75 -3.50
C GLY A 125 -6.67 13.07 -4.11
N ARG A 126 -6.27 14.04 -3.28
CA ARG A 126 -5.88 15.37 -3.71
C ARG A 126 -4.42 15.45 -4.15
N LEU A 127 -3.53 14.83 -3.37
CA LEU A 127 -2.08 14.93 -3.58
C LEU A 127 -1.52 13.81 -4.45
N PHE A 128 -2.12 12.62 -4.37
CA PHE A 128 -1.62 11.42 -5.05
C PHE A 128 -2.76 10.66 -5.77
N PRO A 129 -3.44 11.30 -6.74
CA PRO A 129 -4.59 10.72 -7.42
C PRO A 129 -4.28 9.37 -8.08
N ARG A 130 -3.05 9.20 -8.59
CA ARG A 130 -2.58 7.92 -9.16
C ARG A 130 -2.43 6.83 -8.10
N LEU A 131 -1.84 7.13 -6.94
CA LEU A 131 -1.79 6.21 -5.81
C LEU A 131 -3.20 5.81 -5.33
N LYS A 132 -4.15 6.75 -5.30
CA LYS A 132 -5.55 6.46 -4.94
C LYS A 132 -6.18 5.42 -5.88
N GLN A 133 -5.92 5.51 -7.18
CA GLN A 133 -6.44 4.56 -8.16
C GLN A 133 -5.78 3.19 -7.98
N LEU A 134 -4.45 3.16 -7.93
CA LEU A 134 -3.66 1.93 -7.84
C LEU A 134 -3.88 1.17 -6.53
N ARG A 135 -4.12 1.88 -5.41
CA ARG A 135 -4.44 1.28 -4.10
C ARG A 135 -5.65 0.34 -4.16
N LYS A 136 -6.60 0.54 -5.09
CA LYS A 136 -7.74 -0.35 -5.27
C LYS A 136 -7.31 -1.77 -5.61
N HIS A 137 -6.27 -1.94 -6.42
CA HIS A 137 -5.76 -3.27 -6.80
C HIS A 137 -5.17 -4.00 -5.60
N ALA A 138 -4.38 -3.31 -4.78
CA ALA A 138 -3.85 -3.86 -3.53
C ALA A 138 -4.97 -4.23 -2.54
N ASN A 139 -5.98 -3.38 -2.37
CA ASN A 139 -7.12 -3.68 -1.51
C ASN A 139 -7.93 -4.88 -2.02
N ASN A 140 -8.18 -4.96 -3.32
CA ASN A 140 -8.91 -6.10 -3.91
C ASN A 140 -8.14 -7.40 -3.68
N LEU A 141 -6.82 -7.41 -3.90
CA LEU A 141 -5.98 -8.58 -3.63
C LEU A 141 -6.04 -8.99 -2.16
N ILE A 142 -5.88 -8.03 -1.24
CA ILE A 142 -5.89 -8.30 0.20
C ILE A 142 -7.26 -8.83 0.64
N HIS A 143 -8.35 -8.15 0.27
CA HIS A 143 -9.71 -8.60 0.59
C HIS A 143 -10.05 -9.94 -0.06
N HIS A 144 -9.47 -10.23 -1.23
CA HIS A 144 -9.64 -11.51 -1.88
C HIS A 144 -9.03 -12.63 -1.01
N LEU A 145 -7.79 -12.46 -0.59
CA LEU A 145 -7.04 -13.47 0.18
C LEU A 145 -7.43 -13.57 1.65
N ASP A 146 -7.96 -12.49 2.24
CA ASP A 146 -8.46 -12.49 3.62
C ASP A 146 -9.77 -13.28 3.80
N LYS A 147 -10.48 -13.58 2.69
CA LYS A 147 -11.73 -14.34 2.73
C LYS A 147 -11.49 -15.78 2.28
N PRO A 148 -11.71 -16.78 3.15
CA PRO A 148 -11.45 -18.19 2.83
C PRO A 148 -12.35 -18.75 1.72
N GLU A 149 -13.43 -18.05 1.39
CA GLU A 149 -14.45 -18.42 0.41
C GLU A 149 -14.06 -18.09 -1.04
N ASN A 150 -13.12 -17.15 -1.21
CA ASN A 150 -12.72 -16.67 -2.52
C ASN A 150 -11.82 -17.70 -3.20
N ARG A 151 -12.27 -18.18 -4.37
CA ARG A 151 -11.52 -19.07 -5.24
C ARG A 151 -11.42 -18.42 -6.62
N GLY A 152 -10.22 -18.35 -7.17
CA GLY A 152 -9.97 -17.83 -8.53
C GLY A 152 -9.31 -16.46 -8.54
N VAL A 153 -8.31 -16.29 -9.40
CA VAL A 153 -7.38 -15.14 -9.45
C VAL A 153 -7.61 -14.24 -10.67
N ASP A 154 -8.60 -14.58 -11.50
CA ASP A 154 -8.78 -14.01 -12.85
C ASP A 154 -9.26 -12.54 -12.81
N GLU A 155 -9.87 -12.12 -11.70
CA GLU A 155 -10.32 -10.74 -11.48
C GLU A 155 -9.26 -9.85 -10.81
N LEU A 156 -8.12 -10.43 -10.40
CA LEU A 156 -7.08 -9.71 -9.67
C LEU A 156 -6.07 -9.07 -10.62
N ASN A 157 -6.00 -7.74 -10.60
CA ASN A 157 -4.97 -7.00 -11.32
C ASN A 157 -3.65 -6.98 -10.53
N ILE A 158 -2.84 -8.03 -10.72
CA ILE A 158 -1.53 -8.19 -10.07
C ILE A 158 -0.55 -7.11 -10.53
N GLN A 159 -0.53 -6.77 -11.83
CA GLN A 159 0.27 -5.66 -12.36
C GLN A 159 0.00 -4.35 -11.60
N GLY A 160 -1.27 -4.03 -11.36
CA GLY A 160 -1.67 -2.83 -10.63
C GLY A 160 -1.15 -2.77 -9.19
N VAL A 161 -0.88 -3.91 -8.55
CA VAL A 161 -0.23 -3.98 -7.22
C VAL A 161 1.24 -3.58 -7.30
N PHE A 162 1.96 -4.05 -8.32
CA PHE A 162 3.35 -3.69 -8.53
C PHE A 162 3.50 -2.24 -9.00
N GLU A 163 2.59 -1.76 -9.85
CA GLU A 163 2.52 -0.35 -10.23
C GLU A 163 2.25 0.54 -9.02
N TYR A 164 1.35 0.14 -8.11
CA TYR A 164 1.14 0.83 -6.85
C TYR A 164 2.43 0.96 -6.03
N CYS A 165 3.19 -0.15 -5.92
CA CYS A 165 4.46 -0.19 -5.22
C CYS A 165 5.52 0.72 -5.86
N TYR A 166 5.67 0.65 -7.18
CA TYR A 166 6.58 1.51 -7.94
C TYR A 166 6.24 2.98 -7.74
N HIS A 167 4.97 3.35 -7.85
CA HIS A 167 4.50 4.71 -7.64
C HIS A 167 4.85 5.23 -6.25
N LEU A 168 4.66 4.43 -5.21
CA LEU A 168 4.91 4.88 -3.84
C LEU A 168 6.40 5.05 -3.55
N PHE A 169 7.22 4.05 -3.88
CA PHE A 169 8.62 3.99 -3.46
C PHE A 169 9.61 4.55 -4.47
N GLN A 170 9.20 4.79 -5.72
CA GLN A 170 10.02 5.41 -6.76
C GLN A 170 9.53 6.82 -7.07
N GLU A 171 8.32 6.95 -7.61
CA GLU A 171 7.83 8.26 -8.11
C GLU A 171 7.49 9.24 -6.97
N ASN A 172 7.04 8.74 -5.82
CA ASN A 172 6.69 9.56 -4.66
C ASN A 172 7.70 9.41 -3.49
N ALA A 173 8.92 8.95 -3.78
CA ALA A 173 9.95 8.70 -2.77
C ALA A 173 10.28 9.97 -1.97
N ASP A 174 10.37 11.12 -2.63
CA ASP A 174 10.68 12.40 -1.97
C ASP A 174 9.62 12.75 -0.92
N ALA A 175 8.34 12.61 -1.26
CA ALA A 175 7.23 12.82 -0.33
C ALA A 175 7.24 11.81 0.82
N LEU A 176 7.66 10.58 0.56
CA LEU A 176 7.76 9.52 1.56
C LEU A 176 8.94 9.71 2.53
N PHE A 177 10.02 10.36 2.11
CA PHE A 177 11.28 10.36 2.86
C PHE A 177 11.84 11.71 3.26
N GLN A 178 11.32 12.85 2.78
CA GLN A 178 11.90 14.16 3.13
C GLN A 178 11.08 15.41 2.77
N HIS A 179 10.18 15.37 1.77
CA HIS A 179 9.51 16.54 1.21
C HIS A 179 7.99 16.39 1.17
N ILE A 180 7.34 16.66 2.29
CA ILE A 180 5.87 16.66 2.35
C ILE A 180 5.34 17.79 1.45
N PRO A 181 4.53 17.48 0.43
CA PRO A 181 3.92 18.51 -0.40
C PRO A 181 2.97 19.37 0.47
N SER A 182 3.17 20.68 0.41
CA SER A 182 2.24 21.65 1.01
C SER A 182 0.93 21.65 0.21
N ALA A 183 -0.20 21.49 0.90
CA ALA A 183 -1.51 21.57 0.26
C ALA A 183 -2.55 22.20 1.18
N THR A 184 -3.41 23.03 0.57
CA THR A 184 -4.58 23.58 1.26
C THR A 184 -5.74 22.60 1.16
N PHE A 185 -6.41 22.37 2.28
CA PHE A 185 -7.60 21.53 2.37
C PHE A 185 -8.80 22.38 2.80
N PRO A 186 -9.66 22.81 1.85
CA PRO A 186 -10.79 23.65 2.17
C PRO A 186 -11.79 22.88 3.05
N LEU A 187 -12.25 23.52 4.12
CA LEU A 187 -13.17 22.95 5.09
C LEU A 187 -14.40 22.34 4.42
N THR A 188 -14.58 21.03 4.63
CA THR A 188 -15.76 20.29 4.20
C THR A 188 -16.63 19.97 5.40
N LEU A 189 -17.80 20.62 5.47
CA LEU A 189 -18.75 20.44 6.56
C LEU A 189 -19.60 19.18 6.36
N CYS A 190 -19.83 18.44 7.44
CA CYS A 190 -20.84 17.40 7.48
C CYS A 190 -22.26 18.00 7.46
N ASN A 191 -23.26 17.22 7.09
CA ASN A 191 -24.65 17.68 6.97
C ASN A 191 -25.17 18.34 8.26
N SER A 192 -24.81 17.79 9.43
CA SER A 192 -25.19 18.36 10.73
C SER A 192 -24.58 19.74 10.96
N CYS A 193 -23.29 19.93 10.66
CA CYS A 193 -22.63 21.23 10.82
C CYS A 193 -23.06 22.26 9.75
N LYS A 194 -23.45 21.81 8.56
CA LYS A 194 -24.05 22.68 7.54
C LYS A 194 -25.37 23.28 8.02
N ALA A 195 -26.23 22.46 8.64
CA ALA A 195 -27.52 22.91 9.17
C ALA A 195 -27.36 23.96 10.28
N VAL A 196 -26.39 23.79 11.17
CA VAL A 196 -26.13 24.74 12.28
C VAL A 196 -25.59 26.09 11.79
N ARG A 197 -24.84 26.14 10.68
CA ARG A 197 -24.31 27.39 10.10
C ARG A 197 -25.31 28.17 9.24
N ALA A 198 -26.42 27.53 8.86
CA ALA A 198 -27.47 28.14 8.04
C ALA A 198 -28.57 28.82 8.88
N LEU A 199 -28.48 28.69 10.21
CA LEU A 199 -29.31 29.35 11.22
C LEU A 199 -28.54 30.53 11.81
#